data_AF-A0A0W0YDS0-F1
#
_entry.id   AF-A0A0W0YDS0-F1
#
_cell.length_a   1.000
_cell.length_b   1.000
_cell.length_c   1.000
_cell.angle_alpha   90.00
_cell.angle_beta   90.00
_cell.angle_gamma   90.00
#
_symmetry.space_group_name_H-M   'P 1'
#
loop_
_entity.id
_entity.type
_entity.pdbx_description
1 polymer ?
#
loop_
_entity_poly.entity_id
_entity_poly.type
_entity_poly.pdbx_seq_one_letter_code
_entity_poly.pdbx_strand_id
1 'polypeptide(L)'
;MKDETVDDTESIYQIGLNKKREAVISAHFMHEINHKSHFKLYSTQEFTQKAVSISENLFFEHLLPALLQESEKFILDRVSAAQTRAKKNYKSYGLQSPKNISISEEITEVMFDRQFLKGSKENSSRIILSEKIRTLVNEKQPIKMVIPALPYKSSSPLKSRGPLPDLSEINFLLGLYEIARTIDCIYRKDLDANSTLSSFTVICDGRRFNHFLNESENIIDLYQTQLSWWLKKLNITTYIEIIDYQDVILDFLPSKMQLEKARIRTHVHDFYSNLMQPLLDPYDMKHVLYKAIEADPDPELCNPEGRYIPLFKSLIYTINYATLLNYAHTHKKSYEALYVELTKHLFEPYTRLTTTDFKQVEKFITNTKALELPQATVFEYLRQSMIQEAWNATICYLAEVRSDRDLPQEPISTCFPDHIRWTIHAKPGQLAVLTTTAFGDPVQPWHGIGVFMRTKHNKIKLYTLPVLALEGSNAIPVIMENKILRQIATKVQKDTEHGAKMHTQTADEVLSAMSTKQLSSEVGLPEQPSKEQPLFYVYSDIKFENMDDLLEKIKQGLTRKRKH
;
A
#
# COMPACT_ATOMS: atom_id res chain seq x y z
N MET A 1 -38.37 -19.25 8.15
CA MET A 1 -37.18 -19.50 7.32
C MET A 1 -36.30 -20.46 8.09
N LYS A 2 -35.96 -21.60 7.47
CA LYS A 2 -35.28 -22.72 8.12
C LYS A 2 -33.87 -22.31 8.51
N ASP A 3 -33.47 -22.74 9.71
CA ASP A 3 -32.08 -22.84 10.14
C ASP A 3 -31.26 -23.58 9.09
N GLU A 4 -30.47 -22.84 8.32
CA GLU A 4 -29.31 -23.43 7.68
C GLU A 4 -28.28 -23.67 8.78
N THR A 5 -28.18 -24.93 9.18
CA THR A 5 -27.06 -25.45 9.95
C THR A 5 -25.79 -25.14 9.14
N VAL A 6 -25.10 -24.06 9.52
CA VAL A 6 -23.74 -23.79 9.06
C VAL A 6 -22.92 -25.02 9.42
N ASP A 7 -22.36 -25.66 8.39
CA ASP A 7 -21.57 -26.87 8.52
C ASP A 7 -20.36 -26.62 9.43
N ASP A 8 -20.47 -27.07 10.69
CA ASP A 8 -19.47 -26.88 11.77
C ASP A 8 -18.13 -27.59 11.47
N THR A 9 -18.06 -28.37 10.37
CA THR A 9 -16.84 -29.02 9.91
C THR A 9 -15.89 -28.06 9.18
N GLU A 10 -16.34 -26.87 8.76
CA GLU A 10 -15.47 -25.78 8.25
C GLU A 10 -14.68 -25.06 9.37
N SER A 11 -14.81 -25.47 10.65
CA SER A 11 -14.10 -24.86 11.79
C SER A 11 -12.61 -25.22 11.89
N ILE A 12 -12.11 -26.10 11.02
CA ILE A 12 -10.69 -26.48 11.00
C ILE A 12 -9.88 -25.36 10.33
N TYR A 13 -8.82 -24.93 11.01
CA TYR A 13 -7.82 -23.98 10.53
C TYR A 13 -7.31 -24.37 9.13
N GLN A 14 -7.62 -23.56 8.12
CA GLN A 14 -7.06 -23.69 6.77
C GLN A 14 -6.24 -22.44 6.43
N ILE A 15 -4.93 -22.63 6.23
CA ILE A 15 -4.04 -21.58 5.74
C ILE A 15 -4.39 -21.35 4.27
N GLY A 16 -4.76 -20.12 3.91
CA GLY A 16 -4.90 -19.75 2.50
C GLY A 16 -6.00 -18.73 2.23
N LEU A 17 -6.35 -18.60 0.96
CA LEU A 17 -7.41 -17.73 0.48
C LEU A 17 -8.76 -18.47 0.58
N ASN A 18 -9.67 -17.99 1.42
CA ASN A 18 -10.98 -18.62 1.64
C ASN A 18 -12.01 -18.10 0.61
N LYS A 19 -12.58 -19.00 -0.20
CA LYS A 19 -13.57 -18.66 -1.23
C LYS A 19 -14.83 -17.95 -0.72
N LYS A 20 -15.25 -18.18 0.53
CA LYS A 20 -16.51 -17.65 1.08
C LYS A 20 -16.34 -16.36 1.90
N ARG A 21 -15.17 -16.12 2.50
CA ARG A 21 -14.95 -15.10 3.55
C ARG A 21 -13.82 -14.11 3.24
N GLU A 22 -13.36 -14.06 2.00
CA GLU A 22 -12.29 -13.14 1.60
C GLU A 22 -12.87 -11.81 1.13
N ALA A 23 -12.67 -10.78 1.96
CA ALA A 23 -12.93 -9.41 1.59
C ALA A 23 -11.93 -8.97 0.52
N VAL A 24 -12.44 -8.69 -0.69
CA VAL A 24 -11.56 -8.43 -1.83
C VAL A 24 -10.90 -7.06 -1.72
N ILE A 25 -11.58 -5.95 -1.40
CA ILE A 25 -10.93 -4.65 -1.09
C ILE A 25 -11.80 -3.78 -0.16
N SER A 26 -11.18 -2.84 0.57
CA SER A 26 -11.82 -1.89 1.51
C SER A 26 -12.02 -0.47 0.96
N ALA A 27 -11.98 -0.24 -0.35
CA ALA A 27 -11.84 1.11 -0.92
C ALA A 27 -13.16 1.85 -1.23
N HIS A 28 -14.31 1.37 -0.73
CA HIS A 28 -15.58 2.10 -0.86
C HIS A 28 -15.49 3.54 -0.32
N PHE A 29 -14.63 3.77 0.67
CA PHE A 29 -14.43 5.08 1.28
C PHE A 29 -13.96 6.16 0.28
N MET A 30 -13.18 5.82 -0.76
CA MET A 30 -12.70 6.84 -1.70
C MET A 30 -13.82 7.45 -2.53
N HIS A 31 -14.81 6.64 -2.90
CA HIS A 31 -16.00 7.14 -3.60
C HIS A 31 -16.74 8.16 -2.73
N GLU A 32 -17.00 7.81 -1.47
CA GLU A 32 -17.66 8.72 -0.52
C GLU A 32 -16.87 10.00 -0.27
N ILE A 33 -15.55 9.91 -0.13
CA ILE A 33 -14.67 11.07 0.07
C ILE A 33 -14.65 11.97 -1.18
N ASN A 34 -14.60 11.40 -2.39
CA ASN A 34 -14.53 12.17 -3.63
C ASN A 34 -15.79 13.01 -3.91
N HIS A 35 -16.95 12.56 -3.43
CA HIS A 35 -18.22 13.29 -3.56
C HIS A 35 -18.44 14.37 -2.49
N LYS A 36 -17.56 14.50 -1.49
CA LYS A 36 -17.67 15.57 -0.49
C LYS A 36 -17.22 16.90 -1.09
N SER A 37 -18.15 17.83 -1.27
CA SER A 37 -17.92 19.13 -1.93
C SER A 37 -16.82 20.01 -1.30
N HIS A 38 -16.55 19.84 0.00
CA HIS A 38 -15.51 20.56 0.73
C HIS A 38 -14.11 19.95 0.58
N PHE A 39 -14.00 18.71 0.09
CA PHE A 39 -12.71 18.09 -0.17
C PHE A 39 -12.21 18.44 -1.56
N LYS A 40 -11.06 19.10 -1.59
CA LYS A 40 -10.37 19.51 -2.81
C LYS A 40 -8.88 19.31 -2.60
N LEU A 41 -8.20 18.94 -3.68
CA LEU A 41 -6.75 18.98 -3.71
C LEU A 41 -6.29 20.43 -3.75
N TYR A 42 -5.14 20.71 -3.13
CA TYR A 42 -4.40 21.94 -3.35
C TYR A 42 -3.94 22.00 -4.80
N SER A 43 -4.11 23.17 -5.42
CA SER A 43 -3.37 23.51 -6.62
C SER A 43 -1.86 23.47 -6.36
N THR A 44 -1.04 23.38 -7.42
CA THR A 44 0.43 23.45 -7.29
C THR A 44 0.89 24.70 -6.53
N GLN A 45 0.23 25.84 -6.77
CA GLN A 45 0.52 27.09 -6.07
C GLN A 45 0.15 27.01 -4.59
N GLU A 46 -1.04 26.54 -4.25
CA GLU A 46 -1.47 26.38 -2.85
C GLU A 46 -0.59 25.37 -2.10
N PHE A 47 -0.23 24.25 -2.75
CA PHE A 47 0.66 23.26 -2.18
C PHE A 47 2.01 23.91 -1.86
N THR A 48 2.60 24.61 -2.83
CA THR A 48 3.89 25.31 -2.64
C THR A 48 3.83 26.35 -1.52
N GLN A 49 2.73 27.09 -1.41
CA GLN A 49 2.55 28.11 -0.37
C GLN A 49 2.33 27.52 1.03
N LYS A 50 1.65 26.37 1.12
CA LYS A 50 1.36 25.70 2.39
C LYS A 50 2.47 24.76 2.84
N ALA A 51 3.25 24.22 1.90
CA ALA A 51 4.30 23.27 2.21
C ALA A 51 5.37 23.91 3.09
N VAL A 52 5.73 23.20 4.16
CA VAL A 52 6.88 23.53 4.98
C VAL A 52 8.00 22.55 4.71
N SER A 53 9.24 23.01 4.84
CA SER A 53 10.41 22.19 4.57
C SER A 53 11.03 21.67 5.88
N ILE A 54 11.43 20.41 5.91
CA ILE A 54 12.27 19.83 6.97
C ILE A 54 13.64 19.47 6.38
N SER A 55 14.71 19.89 7.03
CA SER A 55 16.06 19.52 6.60
C SER A 55 16.33 18.03 6.89
N GLU A 56 17.22 17.41 6.10
CA GLU A 56 17.64 16.03 6.36
C GLU A 56 18.18 15.85 7.79
N ASN A 57 18.99 16.79 8.29
CA ASN A 57 19.52 16.74 9.65
C ASN A 57 18.40 16.76 10.69
N LEU A 58 17.44 17.69 10.60
CA LEU A 58 16.31 17.74 11.53
C LEU A 58 15.50 16.44 11.50
N PHE A 59 15.31 15.87 10.31
CA PHE A 59 14.61 14.60 10.18
C PHE A 59 15.39 13.44 10.82
N PHE A 60 16.66 13.25 10.45
CA PHE A 60 17.46 12.08 10.87
C PHE A 60 18.01 12.18 12.30
N GLU A 61 18.27 13.38 12.80
CA GLU A 61 18.85 13.59 14.13
C GLU A 61 17.77 13.83 15.21
N HIS A 62 16.55 14.20 14.83
CA HIS A 62 15.48 14.51 15.79
C HIS A 62 14.21 13.68 15.58
N LEU A 63 13.54 13.78 14.41
CA LEU A 63 12.25 13.12 14.21
C LEU A 63 12.37 11.59 14.21
N LEU A 64 13.31 11.06 13.42
CA LEU A 64 13.50 9.62 13.28
C LEU A 64 13.92 8.96 14.61
N PRO A 65 14.87 9.52 15.39
CA PRO A 65 15.16 9.02 16.73
C PRO A 65 13.97 9.07 17.69
N ALA A 66 13.12 10.11 17.62
CA ALA A 66 11.91 10.17 18.45
C ALA A 66 10.91 9.05 18.11
N LEU A 67 10.75 8.73 16.81
CA LEU A 67 9.93 7.59 16.38
C LEU A 67 10.50 6.27 16.91
N LEU A 68 11.81 6.03 16.72
CA LEU A 68 12.49 4.82 17.19
C LEU A 68 12.44 4.67 18.72
N GLN A 69 12.67 5.74 19.46
CA GLN A 69 12.61 5.73 20.92
C GLN A 69 11.22 5.35 21.45
N GLU A 70 10.15 5.91 20.86
CA GLU A 70 8.80 5.55 21.27
C GLU A 70 8.45 4.11 20.83
N SER A 71 8.98 3.63 19.69
CA SER A 71 8.87 2.22 19.28
C SER A 71 9.55 1.28 20.29
N GLU A 72 10.77 1.57 20.75
CA GLU A 72 11.46 0.77 21.77
C GLU A 72 10.70 0.70 23.09
N LYS A 73 10.21 1.84 23.57
CA LYS A 73 9.36 1.89 24.76
C LYS A 73 8.09 1.04 24.57
N PHE A 74 7.46 1.15 23.40
CA PHE A 74 6.27 0.39 23.08
C PHE A 74 6.55 -1.13 23.03
N ILE A 75 7.68 -1.56 22.45
CA ILE A 75 8.13 -2.96 22.44
C ILE A 75 8.24 -3.50 23.87
N LEU A 76 8.94 -2.80 24.76
CA LEU A 76 9.08 -3.23 26.17
C LEU A 76 7.72 -3.35 26.87
N ASP A 77 6.83 -2.37 26.65
CA ASP A 77 5.46 -2.44 27.15
C ASP A 77 4.67 -3.64 26.58
N ARG A 78 4.94 -4.05 25.34
CA ARG A 78 4.30 -5.20 24.70
C ARG A 78 4.86 -6.53 25.21
N VAL A 79 6.17 -6.63 25.49
CA VAL A 79 6.78 -7.80 26.11
C VAL A 79 6.09 -8.13 27.43
N SER A 80 5.98 -7.15 28.34
CA SER A 80 5.31 -7.34 29.63
C SER A 80 3.84 -7.68 29.47
N ALA A 81 3.14 -7.01 28.53
CA ALA A 81 1.73 -7.27 28.29
C ALA A 81 1.47 -8.69 27.74
N ALA A 82 2.32 -9.18 26.85
CA ALA A 82 2.25 -10.54 26.30
C ALA A 82 2.41 -11.60 27.40
N GLN A 83 3.40 -11.42 28.29
CA GLN A 83 3.61 -12.27 29.47
C GLN A 83 2.40 -12.33 30.40
N THR A 84 1.83 -11.17 30.73
CA THR A 84 0.63 -11.12 31.57
C THR A 84 -0.55 -11.81 30.89
N ARG A 85 -0.74 -11.60 29.58
CA ARG A 85 -1.83 -12.24 28.84
C ARG A 85 -1.65 -13.74 28.69
N ALA A 86 -0.44 -14.24 28.49
CA ALA A 86 -0.17 -15.67 28.36
C ALA A 86 -0.61 -16.40 29.64
N LYS A 87 -0.22 -15.87 30.81
CA LYS A 87 -0.66 -16.36 32.12
C LYS A 87 -2.17 -16.26 32.30
N LYS A 88 -2.81 -15.18 31.85
CA LYS A 88 -4.27 -15.03 31.93
C LYS A 88 -5.01 -16.02 31.03
N ASN A 89 -4.48 -16.29 29.84
CA ASN A 89 -5.12 -17.08 28.79
C ASN A 89 -4.64 -18.54 28.76
N TYR A 90 -3.95 -19.04 29.80
CA TYR A 90 -3.34 -20.37 29.82
C TYR A 90 -4.30 -21.51 29.41
N LYS A 91 -5.58 -21.41 29.79
CA LYS A 91 -6.61 -22.40 29.41
C LYS A 91 -6.85 -22.45 27.90
N SER A 92 -6.70 -21.33 27.19
CA SER A 92 -6.82 -21.27 25.73
C SER A 92 -5.68 -21.99 24.99
N TYR A 93 -4.65 -22.43 25.72
CA TYR A 93 -3.55 -23.26 25.23
C TYR A 93 -3.68 -24.73 25.66
N GLY A 94 -4.80 -25.12 26.28
CA GLY A 94 -4.98 -26.47 26.83
C GLY A 94 -4.17 -26.74 28.11
N LEU A 95 -3.59 -25.71 28.74
CA LEU A 95 -2.78 -25.86 29.94
C LEU A 95 -3.63 -25.91 31.21
N GLN A 96 -3.17 -26.67 32.21
CA GLN A 96 -3.88 -26.86 33.48
C GLN A 96 -3.65 -25.74 34.48
N SER A 97 -2.52 -25.03 34.40
CA SER A 97 -2.17 -23.96 35.32
C SER A 97 -1.38 -22.84 34.61
N PRO A 98 -1.51 -21.57 35.05
CA PRO A 98 -0.70 -20.46 34.54
C PRO A 98 0.81 -20.64 34.79
N LYS A 99 1.20 -21.56 35.70
CA LYS A 99 2.60 -21.92 35.92
C LYS A 99 3.22 -22.75 34.78
N ASN A 100 2.39 -23.34 33.90
CA ASN A 100 2.85 -24.13 32.76
C ASN A 100 3.10 -23.30 31.49
N ILE A 101 2.94 -21.97 31.56
CA ILE A 101 3.25 -21.08 30.44
C ILE A 101 4.73 -21.12 30.14
N SER A 102 5.07 -21.29 28.86
CA SER A 102 6.43 -21.22 28.32
C SER A 102 6.59 -20.01 27.40
N ILE A 103 7.81 -19.78 26.90
CA ILE A 103 8.11 -18.76 25.89
C ILE A 103 7.18 -18.86 24.67
N SER A 104 6.78 -20.06 24.27
CA SER A 104 5.91 -20.29 23.10
C SER A 104 4.56 -19.60 23.24
N GLU A 105 3.94 -19.69 24.42
CA GLU A 105 2.67 -19.01 24.71
C GLU A 105 2.83 -17.49 24.82
N GLU A 106 3.95 -17.03 25.39
CA GLU A 106 4.26 -15.59 25.47
C GLU A 106 4.41 -14.97 24.08
N ILE A 107 5.18 -15.61 23.19
CA ILE A 107 5.34 -15.21 21.79
C ILE A 107 4.01 -15.27 21.06
N THR A 108 3.21 -16.32 21.27
CA THR A 108 1.88 -16.41 20.66
C THR A 108 1.00 -15.22 21.07
N GLU A 109 1.02 -14.79 22.34
CA GLU A 109 0.26 -13.62 22.77
C GLU A 109 0.75 -12.28 22.19
N VAL A 110 1.98 -12.20 21.66
CA VAL A 110 2.41 -11.04 20.85
C VAL A 110 1.59 -10.99 19.56
N MET A 111 1.47 -12.12 18.87
CA MET A 111 0.73 -12.23 17.60
C MET A 111 -0.77 -12.01 17.77
N PHE A 112 -1.32 -12.24 18.97
CA PHE A 112 -2.71 -11.94 19.33
C PHE A 112 -2.90 -10.59 20.07
N ASP A 113 -1.88 -9.73 20.13
CA ASP A 113 -2.03 -8.40 20.73
C ASP A 113 -2.92 -7.53 19.84
N ARG A 114 -3.99 -6.92 20.39
CA ARG A 114 -4.88 -6.01 19.66
C ARG A 114 -4.20 -4.71 19.22
N GLN A 115 -3.00 -4.45 19.71
CA GLN A 115 -2.15 -3.37 19.21
C GLN A 115 -1.51 -3.71 17.85
N PHE A 116 -1.37 -5.00 17.54
CA PHE A 116 -0.78 -5.51 16.29
C PHE A 116 -1.78 -6.22 15.38
N LEU A 117 -2.78 -6.89 15.95
CA LEU A 117 -3.72 -7.74 15.23
C LEU A 117 -5.00 -6.98 14.86
N LYS A 118 -5.39 -7.11 13.60
CA LYS A 118 -6.68 -6.70 13.03
C LYS A 118 -7.63 -7.90 12.94
N GLY A 119 -8.92 -7.66 13.21
CA GLY A 119 -9.97 -8.68 13.07
C GLY A 119 -10.18 -9.56 14.31
N SER A 120 -10.99 -10.62 14.14
CA SER A 120 -11.30 -11.57 15.22
C SER A 120 -10.07 -12.41 15.58
N LYS A 121 -9.93 -12.72 16.87
CA LYS A 121 -8.91 -13.68 17.35
C LYS A 121 -9.25 -15.12 16.96
N GLU A 122 -10.48 -15.39 16.56
CA GLU A 122 -10.92 -16.72 16.11
C GLU A 122 -10.38 -17.06 14.72
N ASN A 123 -9.85 -16.07 14.00
CA ASN A 123 -9.20 -16.30 12.71
C ASN A 123 -7.97 -17.21 12.83
N SER A 124 -7.37 -17.38 14.01
CA SER A 124 -6.25 -18.28 14.19
C SER A 124 -6.34 -19.01 15.54
N SER A 125 -5.97 -20.29 15.56
CA SER A 125 -5.97 -21.08 16.78
C SER A 125 -4.69 -20.82 17.59
N ARG A 126 -4.88 -20.42 18.86
CA ARG A 126 -3.77 -20.26 19.81
C ARG A 126 -2.98 -21.54 20.04
N ILE A 127 -3.67 -22.68 20.11
CA ILE A 127 -3.05 -23.98 20.38
C ILE A 127 -2.12 -24.33 19.20
N ILE A 128 -2.66 -24.33 17.98
CA ILE A 128 -1.91 -24.67 16.77
C ILE A 128 -0.71 -23.73 16.57
N LEU A 129 -0.92 -22.41 16.75
CA LEU A 129 0.16 -21.44 16.61
C LEU A 129 1.24 -21.60 17.69
N SER A 130 0.84 -21.84 18.95
CA SER A 130 1.79 -22.07 20.04
C SER A 130 2.58 -23.36 19.85
N GLU A 131 1.96 -24.42 19.34
CA GLU A 131 2.65 -25.67 19.00
C GLU A 131 3.68 -25.46 17.89
N LYS A 132 3.34 -24.73 16.80
CA LYS A 132 4.30 -24.38 15.74
C LYS A 132 5.49 -23.59 16.31
N ILE A 133 5.22 -22.58 17.15
CA ILE A 133 6.27 -21.78 17.79
C ILE A 133 7.12 -22.65 18.72
N ARG A 134 6.50 -23.55 19.49
CA ARG A 134 7.19 -24.45 20.43
C ARG A 134 8.18 -25.35 19.70
N THR A 135 7.82 -25.91 18.55
CA THR A 135 8.75 -26.68 17.72
C THR A 135 9.97 -25.85 17.33
N LEU A 136 9.75 -24.65 16.79
CA LEU A 136 10.84 -23.73 16.41
C LEU A 136 11.74 -23.37 17.62
N VAL A 137 11.14 -23.09 18.78
CA VAL A 137 11.85 -22.75 20.02
C VAL A 137 12.72 -23.92 20.50
N ASN A 138 12.16 -25.14 20.52
CA ASN A 138 12.89 -26.34 20.93
C ASN A 138 14.08 -26.65 20.00
N GLU A 139 13.92 -26.37 18.71
CA GLU A 139 14.95 -26.54 17.68
C GLU A 139 15.92 -25.35 17.59
N LYS A 140 15.75 -24.32 18.43
CA LYS A 140 16.53 -23.07 18.42
C LYS A 140 16.51 -22.37 17.06
N GLN A 141 15.42 -22.53 16.31
CA GLN A 141 15.23 -21.90 15.00
C GLN A 141 14.62 -20.50 15.15
N PRO A 142 14.96 -19.55 14.26
CA PRO A 142 14.34 -18.24 14.25
C PRO A 142 12.86 -18.33 13.84
N ILE A 143 12.02 -17.47 14.43
CA ILE A 143 10.61 -17.34 14.10
C ILE A 143 10.47 -16.38 12.91
N LYS A 144 10.43 -16.95 11.72
CA LYS A 144 10.27 -16.21 10.47
C LYS A 144 8.80 -15.98 10.15
N MET A 145 8.47 -14.78 9.69
CA MET A 145 7.12 -14.36 9.31
C MET A 145 7.14 -13.86 7.88
N VAL A 146 6.02 -14.01 7.16
CA VAL A 146 5.90 -13.55 5.77
C VAL A 146 4.61 -12.78 5.57
N ILE A 147 4.70 -11.62 4.90
CA ILE A 147 3.55 -10.75 4.62
C ILE A 147 3.62 -10.16 3.21
N PRO A 148 2.60 -10.37 2.35
CA PRO A 148 2.43 -9.61 1.12
C PRO A 148 1.95 -8.21 1.45
N ALA A 149 2.71 -7.21 1.06
CA ALA A 149 2.40 -5.80 1.29
C ALA A 149 3.34 -4.90 0.47
N LEU A 150 3.05 -3.60 0.46
CA LEU A 150 3.90 -2.58 -0.16
C LEU A 150 4.15 -2.82 -1.66
N PRO A 151 3.12 -2.95 -2.51
CA PRO A 151 3.30 -3.17 -3.95
C PRO A 151 4.10 -2.03 -4.61
N TYR A 152 3.57 -0.81 -4.48
CA TYR A 152 4.11 0.47 -4.92
C TYR A 152 3.18 1.57 -4.39
N LYS A 153 3.65 2.82 -4.34
CA LYS A 153 2.82 3.96 -3.93
C LYS A 153 1.78 4.27 -5.00
N SER A 154 0.50 4.33 -4.61
CA SER A 154 -0.60 4.52 -5.56
C SER A 154 -0.45 5.79 -6.39
N SER A 155 -0.46 5.65 -7.71
CA SER A 155 -0.40 6.76 -8.68
C SER A 155 -1.69 7.59 -8.79
N SER A 156 -2.72 7.26 -8.01
CA SER A 156 -3.95 8.07 -7.95
C SER A 156 -3.66 9.42 -7.28
N PRO A 157 -3.89 10.56 -7.97
CA PRO A 157 -3.69 11.90 -7.39
C PRO A 157 -4.56 12.18 -6.16
N LEU A 158 -5.66 11.42 -6.00
CA LEU A 158 -6.54 11.55 -4.83
C LEU A 158 -5.96 10.88 -3.57
N LYS A 159 -5.03 9.92 -3.75
CA LYS A 159 -4.46 9.10 -2.69
C LYS A 159 -3.05 9.52 -2.32
N SER A 160 -2.22 9.89 -3.29
CA SER A 160 -0.81 10.29 -3.08
C SER A 160 -0.40 11.45 -4.01
N ARG A 161 0.76 12.06 -3.75
CA ARG A 161 1.37 13.11 -4.59
C ARG A 161 2.65 12.66 -5.30
N GLY A 162 3.07 11.42 -5.11
CA GLY A 162 4.29 10.93 -5.72
C GLY A 162 4.53 9.45 -5.46
N PRO A 163 5.48 8.85 -6.19
CA PRO A 163 5.64 7.41 -6.25
C PRO A 163 6.48 6.82 -5.11
N LEU A 164 7.13 7.64 -4.27
CA LEU A 164 8.08 7.15 -3.28
C LEU A 164 7.40 6.77 -1.95
N PRO A 165 8.00 5.87 -1.16
CA PRO A 165 7.62 5.67 0.24
C PRO A 165 7.74 6.95 1.06
N ASP A 166 6.77 7.17 1.95
CA ASP A 166 6.74 8.30 2.89
C ASP A 166 6.58 7.81 4.35
N LEU A 167 6.25 8.69 5.30
CA LEU A 167 6.07 8.28 6.70
C LEU A 167 5.00 7.21 6.90
N SER A 168 4.06 7.03 5.98
CA SER A 168 3.07 5.96 5.97
C SER A 168 3.72 4.58 5.89
N GLU A 169 4.58 4.37 4.90
CA GLU A 169 5.34 3.13 4.72
C GLU A 169 6.34 2.93 5.86
N ILE A 170 7.03 3.99 6.28
CA ILE A 170 7.96 3.94 7.42
C ILE A 170 7.24 3.50 8.70
N ASN A 171 6.04 4.02 8.94
CA ASN A 171 5.21 3.66 10.09
C ASN A 171 4.80 2.18 10.05
N PHE A 172 4.48 1.66 8.87
CA PHE A 172 4.15 0.25 8.65
C PHE A 172 5.36 -0.65 8.90
N LEU A 173 6.53 -0.30 8.35
CA LEU A 173 7.79 -1.01 8.58
C LEU A 173 8.15 -1.02 10.07
N LEU A 174 8.01 0.11 10.77
CA LEU A 174 8.17 0.18 12.22
C LEU A 174 7.18 -0.73 12.96
N GLY A 175 5.93 -0.85 12.49
CA GLY A 175 4.96 -1.78 13.06
C GLY A 175 5.38 -3.25 12.94
N LEU A 176 5.93 -3.64 11.78
CA LEU A 176 6.48 -5.00 11.58
C LEU A 176 7.73 -5.23 12.45
N TYR A 177 8.61 -4.24 12.53
CA TYR A 177 9.78 -4.24 13.42
C TYR A 177 9.36 -4.42 14.88
N GLU A 178 8.36 -3.68 15.35
CA GLU A 178 7.85 -3.77 16.72
C GLU A 178 7.35 -5.17 17.05
N ILE A 179 6.66 -5.84 16.13
CA ILE A 179 6.22 -7.23 16.31
C ILE A 179 7.44 -8.15 16.41
N ALA A 180 8.33 -8.12 15.42
CA ALA A 180 9.50 -9.00 15.35
C ALA A 180 10.44 -8.80 16.56
N ARG A 181 10.70 -7.55 16.94
CA ARG A 181 11.56 -7.22 18.08
C ARG A 181 10.92 -7.61 19.41
N THR A 182 9.60 -7.48 19.57
CA THR A 182 8.90 -7.97 20.78
C THR A 182 9.08 -9.48 20.93
N ILE A 183 8.95 -10.23 19.83
CA ILE A 183 9.17 -11.69 19.82
C ILE A 183 10.63 -12.02 20.15
N ASP A 184 11.57 -11.36 19.49
CA ASP A 184 13.01 -11.54 19.69
C ASP A 184 13.43 -11.25 21.15
N CYS A 185 12.89 -10.19 21.79
CA CYS A 185 13.12 -9.90 23.20
C CYS A 185 12.60 -10.99 24.15
N ILE A 186 11.46 -11.62 23.84
CA ILE A 186 10.93 -12.72 24.64
C ILE A 186 11.79 -13.98 24.44
N TYR A 187 12.11 -14.30 23.19
CA TYR A 187 12.82 -15.53 22.83
C TYR A 187 14.26 -15.56 23.39
N ARG A 188 14.96 -14.41 23.41
CA ARG A 188 16.31 -14.29 23.98
C ARG A 188 16.45 -14.65 25.46
N LYS A 189 15.35 -14.78 26.20
CA LYS A 189 15.40 -15.20 27.60
C LYS A 189 15.95 -16.62 27.78
N ASP A 190 15.74 -17.49 26.80
CA ASP A 190 16.17 -18.90 26.84
C ASP A 190 17.32 -19.19 25.85
N LEU A 191 17.72 -18.20 25.04
CA LEU A 191 18.74 -18.38 24.01
C LEU A 191 19.64 -17.14 23.89
N ASP A 192 20.89 -17.31 24.30
CA ASP A 192 21.95 -16.34 24.03
C ASP A 192 22.47 -16.56 22.60
N ALA A 193 21.91 -15.83 21.64
CA ALA A 193 22.27 -15.91 20.23
C ALA A 193 22.71 -14.55 19.70
N ASN A 194 23.80 -14.53 18.95
CA ASN A 194 24.27 -13.29 18.30
C ASN A 194 23.43 -12.89 17.08
N SER A 195 22.56 -13.77 16.59
CA SER A 195 21.67 -13.51 15.44
C SER A 195 20.27 -13.09 15.87
N THR A 196 19.53 -12.46 14.97
CA THR A 196 18.11 -12.14 15.14
C THR A 196 17.28 -13.42 15.16
N LEU A 197 16.39 -13.55 16.16
CA LEU A 197 15.55 -14.73 16.38
C LEU A 197 14.12 -14.57 15.85
N SER A 198 13.78 -13.40 15.30
CA SER A 198 12.50 -13.19 14.63
C SER A 198 12.59 -12.11 13.56
N SER A 199 12.00 -12.37 12.39
CA SER A 199 12.04 -11.46 11.25
C SER A 199 10.78 -11.55 10.38
N PHE A 200 10.56 -10.52 9.57
CA PHE A 200 9.57 -10.47 8.51
C PHE A 200 10.25 -10.47 7.14
N THR A 201 9.73 -11.30 6.24
CA THR A 201 9.91 -11.15 4.79
C THR A 201 8.66 -10.47 4.23
N VAL A 202 8.82 -9.25 3.73
CA VAL A 202 7.76 -8.50 3.04
C VAL A 202 7.81 -8.84 1.56
N ILE A 203 6.74 -9.43 1.04
CA ILE A 203 6.60 -9.77 -0.37
C ILE A 203 5.89 -8.62 -1.08
N CYS A 204 6.65 -7.81 -1.81
CA CYS A 204 6.13 -6.73 -2.64
C CYS A 204 5.47 -7.31 -3.89
N ASP A 205 4.18 -7.06 -4.08
CA ASP A 205 3.38 -7.59 -5.20
C ASP A 205 3.11 -6.53 -6.29
N GLY A 206 3.99 -5.54 -6.43
CA GLY A 206 3.85 -4.47 -7.43
C GLY A 206 3.85 -5.01 -8.86
N ARG A 207 4.90 -5.77 -9.23
CA ARG A 207 5.03 -6.41 -10.56
C ARG A 207 3.98 -7.48 -10.83
N ARG A 208 3.25 -7.91 -9.80
CA ARG A 208 2.12 -8.83 -9.96
C ARG A 208 0.95 -8.18 -10.69
N PHE A 209 0.73 -6.90 -10.45
CA PHE A 209 -0.49 -6.18 -10.87
C PHE A 209 -0.21 -5.00 -11.80
N ASN A 210 1.04 -4.58 -11.95
CA ASN A 210 1.45 -3.36 -12.66
C ASN A 210 0.86 -3.24 -14.07
N HIS A 211 0.89 -4.31 -14.87
CA HIS A 211 0.54 -4.28 -16.27
C HIS A 211 -0.89 -3.76 -16.52
N PHE A 212 -1.87 -4.27 -15.78
CA PHE A 212 -3.27 -3.86 -15.94
C PHE A 212 -3.67 -2.70 -15.03
N LEU A 213 -2.76 -2.22 -14.18
CA LEU A 213 -2.89 -0.96 -13.44
C LEU A 213 -2.14 0.20 -14.13
N ASN A 214 -1.50 -0.10 -15.27
CA ASN A 214 -0.64 0.80 -16.05
C ASN A 214 0.47 1.46 -15.22
N GLU A 215 1.03 0.70 -14.27
CA GLU A 215 2.16 1.15 -13.46
C GLU A 215 3.48 0.72 -14.11
N SER A 216 4.46 1.63 -14.13
CA SER A 216 5.77 1.33 -14.73
C SER A 216 6.61 0.47 -13.80
N GLU A 217 7.32 -0.51 -14.36
CA GLU A 217 8.32 -1.29 -13.61
C GLU A 217 9.39 -0.38 -12.99
N ASN A 218 9.81 0.68 -13.69
CA ASN A 218 10.78 1.65 -13.17
C ASN A 218 10.28 2.31 -11.86
N ILE A 219 8.98 2.58 -11.76
CA ILE A 219 8.39 3.16 -10.54
C ILE A 219 8.38 2.15 -9.40
N ILE A 220 8.09 0.89 -9.68
CA ILE A 220 8.11 -0.19 -8.71
C ILE A 220 9.54 -0.43 -8.20
N ASP A 221 10.52 -0.49 -9.09
CA ASP A 221 11.93 -0.67 -8.77
C ASP A 221 12.45 0.49 -7.92
N LEU A 222 12.08 1.72 -8.28
CA LEU A 222 12.41 2.92 -7.52
C LEU A 222 11.78 2.88 -6.12
N TYR A 223 10.51 2.50 -6.02
CA TYR A 223 9.81 2.36 -4.74
C TYR A 223 10.45 1.30 -3.84
N GLN A 224 10.74 0.11 -4.36
CA GLN A 224 11.39 -0.97 -3.61
C GLN A 224 12.81 -0.59 -3.18
N THR A 225 13.59 0.04 -4.06
CA THR A 225 14.92 0.58 -3.73
C THR A 225 14.84 1.58 -2.57
N GLN A 226 13.86 2.47 -2.60
CA GLN A 226 13.65 3.46 -1.55
C GLN A 226 13.18 2.82 -0.23
N LEU A 227 12.38 1.76 -0.28
CA LEU A 227 12.04 0.98 0.93
C LEU A 227 13.29 0.32 1.53
N SER A 228 14.13 -0.33 0.72
CA SER A 228 15.40 -0.92 1.20
C SER A 228 16.34 0.14 1.79
N TRP A 229 16.37 1.34 1.22
CA TRP A 229 17.09 2.47 1.80
C TRP A 229 16.50 2.87 3.17
N TRP A 230 15.18 2.92 3.30
CA TRP A 230 14.52 3.19 4.58
C TRP A 230 14.83 2.13 5.64
N LEU A 231 14.86 0.84 5.28
CA LEU A 231 15.26 -0.23 6.20
C LEU A 231 16.67 0.01 6.77
N LYS A 232 17.61 0.44 5.91
CA LYS A 232 18.98 0.79 6.33
C LYS A 232 18.99 2.02 7.24
N LYS A 233 18.25 3.07 6.90
CA LYS A 233 18.17 4.30 7.71
C LYS A 233 17.50 4.09 9.06
N LEU A 234 16.54 3.19 9.14
CA LEU A 234 15.88 2.77 10.39
C LEU A 234 16.75 1.81 11.22
N ASN A 235 17.82 1.25 10.64
CA ASN A 235 18.64 0.19 11.23
C ASN A 235 17.83 -1.06 11.61
N ILE A 236 16.92 -1.49 10.72
CA ILE A 236 16.03 -2.65 10.94
C ILE A 236 16.19 -3.76 9.90
N THR A 237 17.25 -3.71 9.09
CA THR A 237 17.51 -4.71 8.02
C THR A 237 17.71 -6.13 8.53
N THR A 238 18.05 -6.32 9.82
CA THR A 238 18.14 -7.65 10.44
C THR A 238 16.78 -8.23 10.81
N TYR A 239 15.74 -7.39 10.88
CA TYR A 239 14.37 -7.78 11.26
C TYR A 239 13.42 -7.81 10.07
N ILE A 240 13.70 -7.06 9.01
CA ILE A 240 12.82 -6.95 7.85
C ILE A 240 13.63 -7.10 6.57
N GLU A 241 13.14 -7.96 5.70
CA GLU A 241 13.58 -8.14 4.32
C GLU A 241 12.45 -7.78 3.37
N ILE A 242 12.80 -7.31 2.17
CA ILE A 242 11.86 -7.03 1.09
C ILE A 242 12.28 -7.88 -0.11
N ILE A 243 11.31 -8.58 -0.70
CA ILE A 243 11.48 -9.40 -1.90
C ILE A 243 10.28 -9.19 -2.83
N ASP A 244 10.49 -9.24 -4.14
CA ASP A 244 9.39 -9.13 -5.11
C ASP A 244 8.62 -10.45 -5.24
N TYR A 245 7.31 -10.37 -5.39
CA TYR A 245 6.43 -11.52 -5.55
C TYR A 245 6.80 -12.35 -6.79
N GLN A 246 7.12 -11.71 -7.92
CA GLN A 246 7.45 -12.46 -9.14
C GLN A 246 8.74 -13.25 -8.96
N ASP A 247 9.75 -12.66 -8.32
CA ASP A 247 11.01 -13.33 -8.00
C ASP A 247 10.74 -14.54 -7.08
N VAL A 248 9.88 -14.36 -6.06
CA VAL A 248 9.46 -15.47 -5.18
C VAL A 248 8.84 -16.63 -5.97
N ILE A 249 7.89 -16.33 -6.85
CA ILE A 249 7.18 -17.36 -7.62
C ILE A 249 8.13 -18.07 -8.58
N LEU A 250 9.00 -17.32 -9.27
CA LEU A 250 9.95 -17.88 -10.23
C LEU A 250 10.98 -18.79 -9.54
N ASP A 251 11.53 -18.36 -8.40
CA ASP A 251 12.64 -19.03 -7.75
C ASP A 251 12.19 -20.20 -6.84
N PHE A 252 11.02 -20.09 -6.19
CA PHE A 252 10.61 -21.02 -5.13
C PHE A 252 9.33 -21.80 -5.41
N LEU A 253 8.43 -21.32 -6.28
CA LEU A 253 7.20 -22.08 -6.56
C LEU A 253 7.52 -23.24 -7.50
N PRO A 254 7.12 -24.50 -7.21
CA PRO A 254 7.37 -25.62 -8.12
C PRO A 254 6.83 -25.35 -9.53
N SER A 255 7.60 -25.65 -10.58
CA SER A 255 7.24 -25.32 -11.97
C SER A 255 5.87 -25.86 -12.39
N LYS A 256 5.47 -27.02 -11.87
CA LYS A 256 4.12 -27.58 -12.09
C LYS A 256 3.02 -26.66 -11.55
N MET A 257 3.21 -26.06 -10.37
CA MET A 257 2.28 -25.10 -9.80
C MET A 257 2.32 -23.75 -10.53
N GLN A 258 3.48 -23.31 -11.02
CA GLN A 258 3.57 -22.12 -11.87
C GLN A 258 2.74 -22.27 -13.17
N LEU A 259 2.87 -23.42 -13.85
CA LEU A 259 2.08 -23.73 -15.05
C LEU A 259 0.58 -23.78 -14.76
N GLU A 260 0.20 -24.41 -13.64
CA GLU A 260 -1.19 -24.49 -13.23
C GLU A 260 -1.77 -23.12 -12.87
N LYS A 261 -1.01 -22.28 -12.16
CA LYS A 261 -1.36 -20.88 -11.87
C LYS A 261 -1.64 -20.13 -13.16
N ALA A 262 -0.76 -20.21 -14.16
CA ALA A 262 -0.95 -19.58 -15.45
C ALA A 262 -2.21 -20.08 -16.17
N ARG A 263 -2.46 -21.40 -16.15
CA ARG A 263 -3.67 -22.02 -16.74
C ARG A 263 -4.95 -21.50 -16.07
N ILE A 264 -4.97 -21.43 -14.74
CA ILE A 264 -6.11 -20.90 -13.98
C ILE A 264 -6.32 -19.43 -14.33
N ARG A 265 -5.25 -18.61 -14.35
CA ARG A 265 -5.33 -17.19 -14.69
C ARG A 265 -6.00 -16.98 -16.05
N THR A 266 -5.51 -17.64 -17.09
CA THR A 266 -6.08 -17.53 -18.45
C THR A 266 -7.55 -17.95 -18.46
N HIS A 267 -7.87 -19.09 -17.86
CA HIS A 267 -9.25 -19.58 -17.82
C HIS A 267 -10.21 -18.60 -17.10
N VAL A 268 -9.81 -18.06 -15.94
CA VAL A 268 -10.62 -17.11 -15.18
C VAL A 268 -10.76 -15.78 -15.93
N HIS A 269 -9.69 -15.30 -16.56
CA HIS A 269 -9.73 -14.10 -17.38
C HIS A 269 -10.76 -14.24 -18.51
N ASP A 270 -10.70 -15.32 -19.29
CA ASP A 270 -11.61 -15.55 -20.41
C ASP A 270 -13.05 -15.69 -19.93
N PHE A 271 -13.25 -16.39 -18.82
CA PHE A 271 -14.56 -16.56 -18.20
C PHE A 271 -15.18 -15.21 -17.78
N TYR A 272 -14.48 -14.39 -17.00
CA TYR A 272 -14.98 -13.07 -16.60
C TYR A 272 -15.07 -12.10 -17.78
N SER A 273 -14.20 -12.20 -18.79
CA SER A 273 -14.31 -11.40 -20.02
C SER A 273 -15.61 -11.68 -20.75
N ASN A 274 -15.93 -12.96 -20.98
CA ASN A 274 -17.16 -13.36 -21.65
C ASN A 274 -18.41 -12.98 -20.85
N LEU A 275 -18.31 -12.96 -19.52
CA LEU A 275 -19.43 -12.69 -18.62
C LEU A 275 -19.68 -11.20 -18.42
N MET A 276 -18.63 -10.43 -18.12
CA MET A 276 -18.72 -9.05 -17.65
C MET A 276 -18.59 -8.02 -18.78
N GLN A 277 -17.78 -8.28 -19.80
CA GLN A 277 -17.58 -7.31 -20.88
C GLN A 277 -18.89 -6.98 -21.63
N PRO A 278 -19.80 -7.92 -21.93
CA PRO A 278 -21.07 -7.61 -22.60
C PRO A 278 -22.04 -6.80 -21.74
N LEU A 279 -21.84 -6.75 -20.43
CA LEU A 279 -22.71 -6.00 -19.52
C LEU A 279 -22.39 -4.51 -19.51
N LEU A 280 -21.20 -4.10 -19.96
CA LEU A 280 -20.73 -2.74 -19.83
C LEU A 280 -21.44 -1.78 -20.79
N ASP A 281 -22.25 -0.89 -20.23
CA ASP A 281 -22.83 0.28 -20.88
C ASP A 281 -22.43 1.56 -20.12
N PRO A 282 -21.42 2.30 -20.59
CA PRO A 282 -20.96 3.51 -19.92
C PRO A 282 -22.02 4.61 -19.78
N TYR A 283 -23.14 4.55 -20.52
CA TYR A 283 -24.24 5.51 -20.43
C TYR A 283 -25.26 5.18 -19.33
N ASP A 284 -25.31 3.94 -18.84
CA ASP A 284 -26.24 3.50 -17.79
C ASP A 284 -25.52 2.66 -16.72
N MET A 285 -24.50 3.25 -16.11
CA MET A 285 -23.67 2.57 -15.10
C MET A 285 -24.49 2.05 -13.92
N LYS A 286 -25.62 2.68 -13.57
CA LYS A 286 -26.49 2.18 -12.49
C LYS A 286 -27.02 0.78 -12.83
N HIS A 287 -27.51 0.58 -14.05
CA HIS A 287 -28.00 -0.72 -14.52
C HIS A 287 -26.87 -1.74 -14.71
N VAL A 288 -25.72 -1.29 -15.24
CA VAL A 288 -24.51 -2.14 -15.36
C VAL A 288 -24.10 -2.72 -14.02
N LEU A 289 -24.01 -1.87 -12.99
CA LEU A 289 -23.59 -2.29 -11.65
C LEU A 289 -24.56 -3.35 -11.09
N TYR A 290 -25.87 -3.14 -11.24
CA TYR A 290 -26.88 -4.09 -10.78
C TYR A 290 -26.77 -5.45 -11.50
N LYS A 291 -26.67 -5.44 -12.82
CA LYS A 291 -26.50 -6.67 -13.63
C LYS A 291 -25.22 -7.42 -13.30
N ALA A 292 -24.12 -6.71 -13.07
CA ALA A 292 -22.85 -7.32 -12.72
C ALA A 292 -22.86 -7.95 -11.33
N ILE A 293 -23.61 -7.39 -10.36
CA ILE A 293 -23.85 -8.03 -9.06
C ILE A 293 -24.62 -9.34 -9.24
N GLU A 294 -25.71 -9.33 -10.03
CA GLU A 294 -26.51 -10.53 -10.31
C GLU A 294 -25.71 -11.60 -11.07
N ALA A 295 -24.79 -11.17 -11.94
CA ALA A 295 -23.98 -12.04 -12.77
C ALA A 295 -22.70 -12.55 -12.05
N ASP A 296 -22.31 -12.02 -10.89
CA ASP A 296 -21.04 -12.38 -10.25
C ASP A 296 -21.02 -13.87 -9.86
N PRO A 297 -20.14 -14.68 -10.46
CA PRO A 297 -20.11 -16.12 -10.25
C PRO A 297 -19.43 -16.53 -8.94
N ASP A 298 -18.89 -15.56 -8.18
CA ASP A 298 -18.15 -15.78 -6.95
C ASP A 298 -18.55 -14.78 -5.85
N PRO A 299 -19.83 -14.77 -5.41
CA PRO A 299 -20.32 -13.79 -4.45
C PRO A 299 -19.68 -13.99 -3.07
N GLU A 300 -19.41 -12.87 -2.38
CA GLU A 300 -18.91 -12.89 -1.01
C GLU A 300 -20.08 -12.89 -0.01
N LEU A 301 -20.10 -13.82 0.95
CA LEU A 301 -21.24 -13.98 1.87
C LEU A 301 -21.54 -12.73 2.72
N CYS A 302 -20.51 -11.94 3.02
CA CYS A 302 -20.64 -10.71 3.81
C CYS A 302 -20.76 -9.44 2.97
N ASN A 303 -20.79 -9.55 1.63
CA ASN A 303 -20.95 -8.40 0.75
C ASN A 303 -22.05 -8.65 -0.32
N PRO A 304 -23.22 -8.00 -0.20
CA PRO A 304 -24.32 -8.19 -1.15
C PRO A 304 -23.98 -7.69 -2.57
N GLU A 305 -22.93 -6.89 -2.75
CA GLU A 305 -22.45 -6.47 -4.08
C GLU A 305 -21.51 -7.50 -4.74
N GLY A 306 -21.31 -8.67 -4.14
CA GLY A 306 -20.37 -9.68 -4.64
C GLY A 306 -18.91 -9.25 -4.47
N ARG A 307 -18.03 -9.74 -5.35
CA ARG A 307 -16.60 -9.41 -5.38
C ARG A 307 -16.25 -8.44 -6.49
N TYR A 308 -16.89 -8.58 -7.65
CA TYR A 308 -16.53 -7.83 -8.85
C TYR A 308 -16.77 -6.33 -8.67
N ILE A 309 -17.96 -5.91 -8.22
CA ILE A 309 -18.31 -4.48 -8.10
C ILE A 309 -17.48 -3.74 -7.04
N PRO A 310 -17.29 -4.26 -5.81
CA PRO A 310 -16.39 -3.65 -4.83
C PRO A 310 -14.96 -3.45 -5.35
N LEU A 311 -14.43 -4.45 -6.06
CA LEU A 311 -13.12 -4.38 -6.68
C LEU A 311 -13.08 -3.32 -7.80
N PHE A 312 -14.08 -3.29 -8.69
CA PHE A 312 -14.19 -2.26 -9.72
C PHE A 312 -14.21 -0.84 -9.12
N LYS A 313 -15.06 -0.61 -8.12
CA LYS A 313 -15.12 0.67 -7.38
C LYS A 313 -13.77 1.05 -6.77
N SER A 314 -12.99 0.07 -6.28
CA SER A 314 -11.66 0.30 -5.74
C SER A 314 -10.62 0.67 -6.82
N LEU A 315 -10.62 -0.07 -7.93
CA LEU A 315 -9.65 0.09 -9.00
C LEU A 315 -9.81 1.41 -9.75
N ILE A 316 -11.04 1.94 -9.81
CA ILE A 316 -11.30 3.31 -10.30
C ILE A 316 -10.36 4.35 -9.68
N TYR A 317 -10.12 4.25 -8.37
CA TYR A 317 -9.27 5.17 -7.63
C TYR A 317 -7.82 4.68 -7.49
N THR A 318 -7.38 3.75 -8.33
CA THR A 318 -6.05 3.13 -8.21
C THR A 318 -5.30 3.13 -9.52
N ILE A 319 -5.99 2.91 -10.64
CA ILE A 319 -5.40 2.81 -11.97
C ILE A 319 -4.77 4.13 -12.41
N ASN A 320 -3.62 4.02 -13.05
CA ASN A 320 -3.01 5.10 -13.83
C ASN A 320 -3.61 5.11 -15.25
N TYR A 321 -4.66 5.87 -15.50
CA TYR A 321 -5.39 5.79 -16.77
C TYR A 321 -4.54 6.19 -17.98
N ALA A 322 -4.23 5.22 -18.85
CA ALA A 322 -3.30 5.40 -19.96
C ALA A 322 -3.84 6.37 -21.01
N THR A 323 -5.14 6.26 -21.33
CA THR A 323 -5.80 7.17 -22.29
C THR A 323 -5.79 8.61 -21.77
N LEU A 324 -6.06 8.78 -20.47
CA LEU A 324 -6.07 10.10 -19.82
C LEU A 324 -4.67 10.71 -19.78
N LEU A 325 -3.67 9.92 -19.41
CA LEU A 325 -2.27 10.35 -19.37
C LEU A 325 -1.77 10.78 -20.75
N ASN A 326 -2.07 9.99 -21.79
CA ASN A 326 -1.71 10.31 -23.17
C ASN A 326 -2.35 11.63 -23.64
N TYR A 327 -3.65 11.82 -23.35
CA TYR A 327 -4.34 13.08 -23.65
C TYR A 327 -3.70 14.27 -22.91
N ALA A 328 -3.46 14.13 -21.60
CA ALA A 328 -2.87 15.16 -20.77
C ALA A 328 -1.49 15.59 -21.31
N HIS A 329 -0.63 14.62 -21.63
CA HIS A 329 0.68 14.88 -22.19
C HIS A 329 0.61 15.55 -23.57
N THR A 330 -0.17 14.98 -24.50
CA THR A 330 -0.28 15.47 -25.89
C THR A 330 -0.80 16.91 -25.94
N HIS A 331 -1.80 17.23 -25.11
CA HIS A 331 -2.45 18.54 -25.08
C HIS A 331 -1.94 19.47 -23.98
N LYS A 332 -0.84 19.11 -23.31
CA LYS A 332 -0.21 19.88 -22.22
C LYS A 332 -1.20 20.29 -21.12
N LYS A 333 -2.09 19.38 -20.74
CA LYS A 333 -3.03 19.54 -19.61
C LYS A 333 -2.46 18.87 -18.36
N SER A 334 -2.92 19.29 -17.19
CA SER A 334 -2.61 18.57 -15.93
C SER A 334 -3.41 17.28 -15.88
N TYR A 335 -2.71 16.15 -15.74
CA TYR A 335 -3.31 14.84 -15.55
C TYR A 335 -4.14 14.81 -14.26
N GLU A 336 -3.62 15.38 -13.18
CA GLU A 336 -4.23 15.42 -11.86
C GLU A 336 -5.57 16.17 -11.88
N ALA A 337 -5.60 17.34 -12.51
CA ALA A 337 -6.81 18.13 -12.64
C ALA A 337 -7.89 17.38 -13.44
N LEU A 338 -7.51 16.73 -14.55
CA LEU A 338 -8.43 15.93 -15.35
C LEU A 338 -8.91 14.68 -14.59
N TYR A 339 -8.02 14.01 -13.86
CA TYR A 339 -8.36 12.83 -13.06
C TYR A 339 -9.40 13.20 -12.00
N VAL A 340 -9.20 14.30 -11.28
CA VAL A 340 -10.14 14.78 -10.25
C VAL A 340 -11.49 15.13 -10.86
N GLU A 341 -11.48 15.81 -12.00
CA GLU A 341 -12.71 16.20 -12.69
C GLU A 341 -13.51 14.98 -13.17
N LEU A 342 -12.86 14.08 -13.91
CA LEU A 342 -13.53 12.92 -14.50
C LEU A 342 -13.97 11.90 -13.45
N THR A 343 -13.22 11.72 -12.36
CA THR A 343 -13.63 10.79 -11.28
C THR A 343 -14.83 11.27 -10.47
N LYS A 344 -15.10 12.59 -10.41
CA LYS A 344 -16.32 13.14 -9.78
C LYS A 344 -17.59 12.85 -10.57
N HIS A 345 -17.48 12.80 -11.90
CA HIS A 345 -18.59 12.54 -12.82
C HIS A 345 -18.47 11.15 -13.45
N LEU A 346 -17.78 10.20 -12.81
CA LEU A 346 -17.45 8.95 -13.46
C LEU A 346 -18.69 8.18 -13.91
N PHE A 347 -19.76 8.19 -13.12
CA PHE A 347 -21.01 7.49 -13.43
C PHE A 347 -22.08 8.39 -14.07
N GLU A 348 -21.71 9.62 -14.46
CA GLU A 348 -22.60 10.60 -15.07
C GLU A 348 -22.08 10.97 -16.47
N PRO A 349 -22.80 10.64 -17.56
CA PRO A 349 -22.35 11.00 -18.90
C PRO A 349 -22.39 12.51 -19.12
N TYR A 350 -21.34 13.07 -19.74
CA TYR A 350 -21.27 14.49 -20.10
C TYR A 350 -22.11 14.81 -21.34
N THR A 351 -22.14 13.88 -22.29
CA THR A 351 -22.93 13.94 -23.53
C THR A 351 -23.07 12.54 -24.10
N ARG A 352 -23.77 12.37 -25.22
CA ARG A 352 -23.84 11.11 -25.97
C ARG A 352 -22.98 11.19 -27.21
N LEU A 353 -22.03 10.28 -27.35
CA LEU A 353 -21.13 10.19 -28.50
C LEU A 353 -21.72 9.29 -29.59
N THR A 354 -21.64 9.76 -30.83
CA THR A 354 -21.87 8.96 -32.03
C THR A 354 -20.58 8.25 -32.45
N THR A 355 -20.68 7.25 -33.34
CA THR A 355 -19.51 6.58 -33.94
C THR A 355 -18.55 7.55 -34.62
N THR A 356 -19.07 8.64 -35.18
CA THR A 356 -18.24 9.70 -35.79
C THR A 356 -17.49 10.47 -34.73
N ASP A 357 -18.14 10.82 -33.61
CA ASP A 357 -17.50 11.53 -32.50
C ASP A 357 -16.34 10.71 -31.92
N PHE A 358 -16.52 9.40 -31.69
CA PHE A 358 -15.44 8.52 -31.23
C PHE A 358 -14.21 8.58 -32.14
N LYS A 359 -14.41 8.44 -33.46
CA LYS A 359 -13.31 8.48 -34.44
C LYS A 359 -12.62 9.84 -34.49
N GLN A 360 -13.38 10.92 -34.30
CA GLN A 360 -12.83 12.27 -34.28
C GLN A 360 -12.01 12.51 -33.01
N VAL A 361 -12.54 12.13 -31.84
CA VAL A 361 -11.85 12.30 -30.55
C VAL A 361 -10.59 11.42 -30.48
N GLU A 362 -10.64 10.17 -30.95
CA GLU A 362 -9.47 9.27 -30.96
C GLU A 362 -8.31 9.84 -31.79
N LYS A 363 -8.63 10.41 -32.96
CA LYS A 363 -7.65 11.14 -33.78
C LYS A 363 -7.15 12.40 -33.08
N PHE A 364 -8.02 13.12 -32.38
CA PHE A 364 -7.66 14.34 -31.66
C PHE A 364 -6.76 14.06 -30.45
N ILE A 365 -7.02 13.01 -29.69
CA ILE A 365 -6.23 12.62 -28.51
C ILE A 365 -4.78 12.33 -28.89
N THR A 366 -4.54 11.77 -30.07
CA THR A 366 -3.20 11.38 -30.56
C THR A 366 -2.53 12.45 -31.44
N ASN A 367 -3.22 13.53 -31.81
CA ASN A 367 -2.71 14.52 -32.74
C ASN A 367 -3.08 15.96 -32.33
N THR A 368 -2.07 16.75 -31.96
CA THR A 368 -2.21 18.16 -31.56
C THR A 368 -2.69 19.10 -32.67
N LYS A 369 -2.64 18.68 -33.93
CA LYS A 369 -3.06 19.48 -35.10
C LYS A 369 -4.50 19.23 -35.53
N ALA A 370 -5.23 18.35 -34.85
CA ALA A 370 -6.62 18.06 -35.17
C ALA A 370 -7.54 19.24 -34.80
N LEU A 371 -8.72 19.29 -35.44
CA LEU A 371 -9.74 20.30 -35.18
C LEU A 371 -10.15 20.28 -33.70
N GLU A 372 -10.27 21.45 -33.07
CA GLU A 372 -10.79 21.56 -31.70
C GLU A 372 -12.21 20.97 -31.63
N LEU A 373 -12.42 20.11 -30.63
CA LEU A 373 -13.71 19.47 -30.37
C LEU A 373 -14.36 20.08 -29.12
N PRO A 374 -15.70 20.03 -29.00
CA PRO A 374 -16.38 20.46 -27.79
C PRO A 374 -15.84 19.71 -26.55
N GLN A 375 -15.59 20.45 -25.47
CA GLN A 375 -15.02 19.87 -24.25
C GLN A 375 -15.83 18.70 -23.70
N ALA A 376 -17.17 18.81 -23.69
CA ALA A 376 -18.06 17.74 -23.25
C ALA A 376 -17.87 16.44 -24.04
N THR A 377 -17.60 16.53 -25.34
CA THR A 377 -17.32 15.38 -26.23
C THR A 377 -16.01 14.71 -25.86
N VAL A 378 -14.95 15.49 -25.61
CA VAL A 378 -13.64 14.97 -25.20
C VAL A 378 -13.73 14.35 -23.80
N PHE A 379 -14.40 15.03 -22.85
CA PHE A 379 -14.56 14.56 -21.48
C PHE A 379 -15.37 13.26 -21.41
N GLU A 380 -16.44 13.16 -22.20
CA GLU A 380 -17.21 11.93 -22.29
C GLU A 380 -16.37 10.76 -22.81
N TYR A 381 -15.56 10.98 -23.86
CA TYR A 381 -14.67 9.92 -24.36
C TYR A 381 -13.69 9.47 -23.28
N LEU A 382 -13.02 10.42 -22.62
CA LEU A 382 -12.05 10.09 -21.56
C LEU A 382 -12.71 9.37 -20.38
N ARG A 383 -13.91 9.78 -19.97
CA ARG A 383 -14.70 9.11 -18.93
C ARG A 383 -15.00 7.66 -19.31
N GLN A 384 -15.47 7.43 -20.53
CA GLN A 384 -15.76 6.06 -21.00
C GLN A 384 -14.49 5.20 -21.10
N SER A 385 -13.37 5.76 -21.55
CA SER A 385 -12.07 5.08 -21.55
C SER A 385 -11.63 4.70 -20.14
N MET A 386 -11.77 5.60 -19.16
CA MET A 386 -11.45 5.31 -17.75
C MET A 386 -12.33 4.18 -17.19
N ILE A 387 -13.63 4.17 -17.49
CA ILE A 387 -14.51 3.07 -17.08
C ILE A 387 -14.05 1.75 -17.71
N GLN A 388 -13.79 1.74 -19.02
CA GLN A 388 -13.38 0.53 -19.74
C GLN A 388 -12.03 -0.01 -19.25
N GLU A 389 -11.05 0.86 -19.00
CA GLU A 389 -9.76 0.49 -18.41
C GLU A 389 -9.97 -0.12 -17.00
N ALA A 390 -10.80 0.49 -16.15
CA ALA A 390 -11.10 -0.03 -14.82
C ALA A 390 -11.87 -1.36 -14.84
N TRP A 391 -12.79 -1.53 -15.78
CA TRP A 391 -13.53 -2.77 -15.97
C TRP A 391 -12.60 -3.92 -16.36
N ASN A 392 -11.73 -3.68 -17.35
CA ASN A 392 -10.72 -4.66 -17.79
C ASN A 392 -9.71 -4.99 -16.69
N ALA A 393 -9.23 -3.97 -15.97
CA ALA A 393 -8.33 -4.17 -14.84
C ALA A 393 -8.98 -5.03 -13.73
N THR A 394 -10.29 -4.89 -13.51
CA THR A 394 -11.05 -5.71 -12.55
C THR A 394 -11.04 -7.19 -12.95
N ILE A 395 -11.28 -7.48 -14.24
CA ILE A 395 -11.24 -8.83 -14.80
C ILE A 395 -9.83 -9.43 -14.62
N CYS A 396 -8.79 -8.69 -15.01
CA CYS A 396 -7.40 -9.11 -14.87
C CYS A 396 -6.99 -9.34 -13.41
N TYR A 397 -7.41 -8.45 -12.51
CA TYR A 397 -7.13 -8.56 -11.08
C TYR A 397 -7.77 -9.82 -10.48
N LEU A 398 -9.05 -10.10 -10.80
CA LEU A 398 -9.70 -11.33 -10.35
C LEU A 398 -9.02 -12.57 -10.90
N ALA A 399 -8.63 -12.57 -12.18
CA ALA A 399 -7.88 -13.66 -12.78
C ALA A 399 -6.56 -13.92 -12.03
N GLU A 400 -5.83 -12.86 -11.70
CA GLU A 400 -4.56 -12.95 -10.99
C GLU A 400 -4.73 -13.41 -9.53
N VAL A 401 -5.73 -12.92 -8.80
CA VAL A 401 -6.01 -13.38 -7.41
C VAL A 401 -6.50 -14.83 -7.41
N ARG A 402 -7.42 -15.18 -8.31
CA ARG A 402 -7.94 -16.55 -8.41
C ARG A 402 -6.87 -17.56 -8.81
N SER A 403 -5.88 -17.15 -9.58
CA SER A 403 -4.74 -18.01 -9.91
C SER A 403 -3.90 -18.43 -8.70
N ASP A 404 -3.93 -17.68 -7.59
CA ASP A 404 -3.35 -18.12 -6.31
C ASP A 404 -4.35 -18.94 -5.49
N ARG A 405 -5.59 -18.45 -5.40
CA ARG A 405 -6.61 -19.02 -4.52
C ARG A 405 -7.04 -20.41 -4.94
N ASP A 406 -7.16 -20.63 -6.24
CA ASP A 406 -7.72 -21.86 -6.80
C ASP A 406 -6.64 -22.95 -7.00
N LEU A 407 -5.39 -22.67 -6.62
CA LEU A 407 -4.35 -23.69 -6.52
C LEU A 407 -4.63 -24.64 -5.32
N PRO A 408 -4.11 -25.88 -5.36
CA PRO A 408 -4.23 -26.80 -4.23
C PRO A 408 -3.57 -26.31 -2.94
N GLN A 409 -2.57 -25.43 -3.05
CA GLN A 409 -1.86 -24.82 -1.94
C GLN A 409 -1.58 -23.35 -2.25
N GLU A 410 -1.64 -22.50 -1.22
CA GLU A 410 -1.38 -21.06 -1.37
C GLU A 410 0.11 -20.84 -1.72
N PRO A 411 0.43 -20.12 -2.82
CA PRO A 411 1.80 -20.06 -3.35
C PRO A 411 2.85 -19.61 -2.35
N ILE A 412 2.56 -18.59 -1.55
CA ILE A 412 3.51 -18.03 -0.59
C ILE A 412 3.80 -19.03 0.52
N SER A 413 2.79 -19.73 1.01
CA SER A 413 2.95 -20.80 2.00
C SER A 413 3.72 -22.00 1.42
N THR A 414 3.60 -22.27 0.12
CA THR A 414 4.43 -23.27 -0.57
C THR A 414 5.89 -22.82 -0.70
N CYS A 415 6.13 -21.55 -1.00
CA CYS A 415 7.48 -20.99 -1.13
C CYS A 415 8.17 -20.82 0.23
N PHE A 416 7.39 -20.59 1.30
CA PHE A 416 7.88 -20.31 2.65
C PHE A 416 7.17 -21.18 3.70
N PRO A 417 7.30 -22.51 3.66
CA PRO A 417 6.54 -23.43 4.52
C PRO A 417 6.80 -23.23 6.02
N ASP A 418 8.03 -22.84 6.38
CA ASP A 418 8.43 -22.63 7.77
C ASP A 418 7.99 -21.27 8.32
N HIS A 419 7.51 -20.36 7.46
CA HIS A 419 7.13 -19.02 7.89
C HIS A 419 5.73 -19.02 8.53
N ILE A 420 5.50 -18.07 9.44
CA ILE A 420 4.16 -17.75 9.95
C ILE A 420 3.54 -16.72 9.00
N ARG A 421 2.39 -17.07 8.42
CA ARG A 421 1.71 -16.26 7.40
C ARG A 421 0.93 -15.10 8.02
N TRP A 422 1.33 -13.88 7.66
CA TRP A 422 0.65 -12.62 7.99
C TRP A 422 0.02 -11.99 6.76
N THR A 423 -1.01 -11.17 6.93
CA THR A 423 -1.79 -10.54 5.86
C THR A 423 -2.21 -9.12 6.26
N ILE A 424 -2.61 -8.27 5.32
CA ILE A 424 -3.23 -6.96 5.61
C ILE A 424 -4.76 -7.03 5.74
N HIS A 425 -5.35 -8.10 5.23
CA HIS A 425 -6.79 -8.40 5.28
C HIS A 425 -7.05 -9.49 6.32
N ALA A 426 -7.94 -9.22 7.28
CA ALA A 426 -8.34 -10.22 8.27
C ALA A 426 -9.14 -11.34 7.60
N LYS A 427 -8.61 -12.57 7.69
CA LYS A 427 -9.24 -13.77 7.13
C LYS A 427 -8.96 -14.97 8.03
N PRO A 428 -9.85 -15.98 8.07
CA PRO A 428 -9.59 -17.23 8.77
C PRO A 428 -8.28 -17.86 8.30
N GLY A 429 -7.53 -18.46 9.22
CA GLY A 429 -6.24 -19.10 8.99
C GLY A 429 -5.03 -18.16 8.98
N GLN A 430 -5.20 -16.83 9.05
CA GLN A 430 -4.07 -15.89 8.92
C GLN A 430 -4.11 -14.77 9.97
N LEU A 431 -2.93 -14.25 10.32
CA LEU A 431 -2.77 -13.12 11.23
C LEU A 431 -2.80 -11.82 10.43
N ALA A 432 -3.79 -10.96 10.67
CA ALA A 432 -3.85 -9.68 9.97
C ALA A 432 -3.14 -8.57 10.75
N VAL A 433 -2.17 -7.91 10.12
CA VAL A 433 -1.52 -6.75 10.70
C VAL A 433 -2.49 -5.58 10.78
N LEU A 434 -2.45 -4.87 11.89
CA LEU A 434 -3.23 -3.66 12.12
C LEU A 434 -2.53 -2.47 11.48
N THR A 435 -3.20 -1.87 10.50
CA THR A 435 -2.88 -0.52 10.04
C THR A 435 -3.71 0.50 10.82
N THR A 436 -3.10 1.64 11.14
CA THR A 436 -3.71 2.67 12.00
C THR A 436 -4.90 3.34 11.31
N THR A 437 -6.07 3.34 11.96
CA THR A 437 -7.28 4.00 11.46
C THR A 437 -7.44 5.39 12.08
N ALA A 438 -7.61 6.41 11.24
CA ALA A 438 -7.93 7.77 11.67
C ALA A 438 -9.45 7.97 11.76
N PHE A 439 -10.15 7.88 10.62
CA PHE A 439 -11.59 8.09 10.50
C PHE A 439 -12.25 6.89 9.82
N GLY A 440 -12.76 5.93 10.60
CA GLY A 440 -13.42 4.74 10.06
C GLY A 440 -12.44 3.74 9.46
N ASP A 441 -12.52 3.54 8.14
CA ASP A 441 -11.82 2.46 7.45
C ASP A 441 -10.30 2.65 7.38
N PRO A 442 -9.52 1.56 7.48
CA PRO A 442 -8.07 1.61 7.38
C PRO A 442 -7.60 1.88 5.94
N VAL A 443 -6.93 3.01 5.76
CA VAL A 443 -6.15 3.29 4.55
C VAL A 443 -4.83 2.52 4.64
N GLN A 444 -4.52 1.71 3.64
CA GLN A 444 -3.24 1.01 3.59
C GLN A 444 -2.10 1.99 3.29
N PRO A 445 -0.86 1.69 3.74
CA PRO A 445 0.24 2.65 3.68
C PRO A 445 0.48 3.27 2.30
N TRP A 446 0.39 2.44 1.26
CA TRP A 446 0.60 2.80 -0.14
C TRP A 446 -0.61 3.43 -0.84
N HIS A 447 -1.75 3.54 -0.17
CA HIS A 447 -2.96 4.20 -0.67
C HIS A 447 -3.26 5.54 0.04
N GLY A 448 -2.27 6.09 0.76
CA GLY A 448 -2.37 7.37 1.44
C GLY A 448 -0.98 7.93 1.76
N ILE A 449 -0.91 9.02 2.52
CA ILE A 449 0.33 9.63 3.03
C ILE A 449 0.30 9.61 4.57
N GLY A 450 1.48 9.53 5.18
CA GLY A 450 1.63 9.63 6.62
C GLY A 450 1.19 11.00 7.14
N VAL A 451 0.41 11.05 8.21
CA VAL A 451 -0.02 12.29 8.86
C VAL A 451 0.09 12.22 10.38
N PHE A 452 0.72 13.23 10.99
CA PHE A 452 0.66 13.43 12.43
C PHE A 452 -0.66 14.11 12.80
N MET A 453 -1.41 13.50 13.71
CA MET A 453 -2.72 14.00 14.16
C MET A 453 -2.89 13.77 15.67
N ARG A 454 -3.67 14.61 16.35
CA ARG A 454 -4.00 14.36 17.76
C ARG A 454 -5.06 13.27 17.88
N THR A 455 -4.85 12.40 18.84
CA THR A 455 -5.83 11.44 19.34
C THR A 455 -6.87 12.14 20.22
N LYS A 456 -7.99 11.47 20.51
CA LYS A 456 -9.00 11.92 21.48
C LYS A 456 -8.46 12.25 22.89
N HIS A 457 -7.25 11.78 23.23
CA HIS A 457 -6.59 12.03 24.51
C HIS A 457 -5.41 13.01 24.39
N ASN A 458 -5.40 13.84 23.36
CA ASN A 458 -4.41 14.88 23.12
C ASN A 458 -2.95 14.36 22.96
N LYS A 459 -2.77 13.06 22.72
CA LYS A 459 -1.50 12.48 22.25
C LYS A 459 -1.40 12.60 20.75
N ILE A 460 -0.20 12.68 20.19
CA ILE A 460 0.05 12.72 18.75
C ILE A 460 0.32 11.30 18.27
N LYS A 461 -0.30 10.94 17.14
CA LYS A 461 -0.10 9.64 16.50
C LYS A 461 0.03 9.82 14.99
N LEU A 462 0.80 8.91 14.38
CA LEU A 462 0.95 8.82 12.94
C LEU A 462 -0.16 7.93 12.37
N TYR A 463 -0.87 8.46 11.38
CA TYR A 463 -1.94 7.79 10.64
C TYR A 463 -1.64 7.81 9.15
N THR A 464 -2.43 7.08 8.37
CA THR A 464 -2.42 7.14 6.90
C THR A 464 -3.77 7.66 6.43
N LEU A 465 -3.76 8.68 5.57
CA LEU A 465 -4.97 9.25 4.94
C LEU A 465 -4.71 9.55 3.46
N PRO A 466 -5.73 9.49 2.59
CA PRO A 466 -5.60 9.92 1.20
C PRO A 466 -5.34 11.45 1.15
N VAL A 467 -4.53 11.89 0.18
CA VAL A 467 -4.24 13.33 -0.03
C VAL A 467 -5.52 14.16 -0.14
N LEU A 468 -6.56 13.67 -0.81
CA LEU A 468 -7.83 14.39 -0.94
C LEU A 468 -8.45 14.75 0.43
N ALA A 469 -8.41 13.84 1.40
CA ALA A 469 -8.92 14.12 2.75
C ALA A 469 -7.99 15.06 3.54
N LEU A 470 -6.67 14.93 3.35
CA LEU A 470 -5.67 15.75 4.02
C LEU A 470 -5.77 17.22 3.58
N GLU A 471 -5.75 17.46 2.28
CA GLU A 471 -5.78 18.81 1.70
C GLU A 471 -7.16 19.45 1.88
N GLY A 472 -8.24 18.66 1.74
CA GLY A 472 -9.59 19.08 2.09
C GLY A 472 -9.77 19.44 3.57
N SER A 473 -8.92 18.94 4.47
CA SER A 473 -8.90 19.27 5.90
C SER A 473 -7.88 20.36 6.26
N ASN A 474 -7.31 21.03 5.26
CA ASN A 474 -6.28 22.04 5.39
C ASN A 474 -5.02 21.54 6.13
N ALA A 475 -4.65 20.26 5.95
CA ALA A 475 -3.41 19.71 6.51
C ALA A 475 -2.19 20.33 5.84
N ILE A 476 -1.10 20.45 6.59
CA ILE A 476 0.14 21.11 6.14
C ILE A 476 1.10 20.04 5.60
N PRO A 477 1.47 20.08 4.29
CA PRO A 477 2.46 19.16 3.76
C PRO A 477 3.86 19.50 4.27
N VAL A 478 4.64 18.48 4.58
CA VAL A 478 6.05 18.61 4.96
C VAL A 478 6.92 17.92 3.92
N ILE A 479 7.78 18.69 3.25
CA ILE A 479 8.71 18.21 2.23
C ILE A 479 10.13 18.12 2.80
N MET A 480 10.87 17.09 2.41
CA MET A 480 12.27 16.95 2.81
C MET A 480 13.16 17.83 1.92
N GLU A 481 14.02 18.64 2.50
CA GLU A 481 14.98 19.44 1.73
C GLU A 481 16.11 18.57 1.18
N ASN A 482 16.00 18.16 -0.07
CA ASN A 482 17.12 17.51 -0.74
C ASN A 482 18.13 18.56 -1.23
N LYS A 483 19.21 18.76 -0.45
CA LYS A 483 20.27 19.72 -0.79
C LYS A 483 21.01 19.34 -2.08
N ILE A 484 21.15 18.05 -2.37
CA ILE A 484 21.86 17.53 -3.54
C ILE A 484 21.09 17.87 -4.82
N LEU A 485 19.78 17.64 -4.85
CA LEU A 485 18.94 18.00 -6.00
C LEU A 485 18.86 19.51 -6.22
N ARG A 486 18.85 20.32 -5.14
CA ARG A 486 18.96 21.79 -5.26
C ARG A 486 20.31 22.18 -5.88
N GLN A 487 21.42 21.55 -5.48
CA GLN A 487 22.74 21.84 -6.05
C GLN A 487 22.84 21.44 -7.52
N ILE A 488 22.32 20.28 -7.91
CA ILE A 488 22.29 19.82 -9.30
C ILE A 488 21.43 20.75 -10.15
N ALA A 489 20.21 21.07 -9.71
CA ALA A 489 19.32 21.98 -10.43
C ALA A 489 19.94 23.39 -10.58
N THR A 490 20.62 23.89 -9.54
CA THR A 490 21.29 25.20 -9.59
C THR A 490 22.49 25.18 -10.55
N LYS A 491 23.21 24.05 -10.64
CA LYS A 491 24.33 23.89 -11.58
C LYS A 491 23.83 23.84 -13.03
N VAL A 492 22.80 23.03 -13.31
CA VAL A 492 22.17 22.94 -14.64
C VAL A 492 21.61 24.30 -15.09
N GLN A 493 21.03 25.07 -14.18
CA GLN A 493 20.47 26.40 -14.48
C GLN A 493 21.57 27.45 -14.76
N LYS A 494 22.68 27.41 -14.02
CA LYS A 494 23.86 28.26 -14.31
C LYS A 494 24.53 27.89 -15.63
N ASP A 495 24.59 26.60 -15.95
CA ASP A 495 25.18 26.09 -17.19
C ASP A 495 24.29 26.43 -18.41
N THR A 496 22.96 26.47 -18.25
CA THR A 496 22.04 26.96 -19.31
C THR A 496 22.09 28.48 -19.48
N GLU A 497 22.31 29.25 -18.41
CA GLU A 497 22.49 30.71 -18.50
C GLU A 497 23.86 31.12 -19.07
N HIS A 498 24.92 30.35 -18.80
CA HIS A 498 26.25 30.58 -19.38
C HIS A 498 26.42 29.97 -20.79
N GLY A 499 25.72 28.88 -21.09
CA GLY A 499 25.69 28.23 -22.40
C GLY A 499 24.93 29.00 -23.48
N ALA A 500 24.07 29.96 -23.11
CA ALA A 500 23.40 30.85 -24.06
C ALA A 500 24.32 31.92 -24.69
N LYS A 501 25.64 31.92 -24.36
CA LYS A 501 26.63 32.84 -24.93
C LYS A 501 27.77 32.19 -25.73
N MET A 502 27.79 30.88 -25.96
CA MET A 502 28.78 30.26 -26.85
C MET A 502 28.19 29.21 -27.77
N HIS A 503 28.69 29.21 -29.00
CA HIS A 503 28.31 28.44 -30.17
C HIS A 503 28.10 26.93 -29.95
N THR A 504 27.13 26.41 -30.70
CA THR A 504 27.05 25.08 -31.35
C THR A 504 28.25 24.14 -31.15
N GLN A 505 28.16 23.26 -30.15
CA GLN A 505 28.82 21.96 -30.13
C GLN A 505 27.86 20.92 -29.55
N THR A 506 27.79 19.77 -30.21
CA THR A 506 26.76 18.74 -30.06
C THR A 506 26.86 17.98 -28.74
N ALA A 507 25.70 17.76 -28.11
CA ALA A 507 25.53 17.13 -26.80
C ALA A 507 26.04 15.68 -26.69
N ASP A 508 26.40 15.04 -27.80
CA ASP A 508 26.82 13.63 -27.84
C ASP A 508 28.28 13.40 -27.41
N GLU A 509 29.15 14.41 -27.42
CA GLU A 509 30.57 14.23 -27.04
C GLU A 509 30.81 14.26 -25.51
N VAL A 510 29.93 14.92 -24.75
CA VAL A 510 30.07 15.03 -23.29
C VAL A 510 29.63 13.75 -22.57
N LEU A 511 28.73 12.97 -23.17
CA LEU A 511 28.23 11.72 -22.59
C LEU A 511 29.15 10.51 -22.79
N SER A 512 30.17 10.59 -23.66
CA SER A 512 31.06 9.45 -23.93
C SER A 512 32.36 9.41 -23.09
N ALA A 513 32.63 10.44 -22.27
CA ALA A 513 33.91 10.57 -21.56
C ALA A 513 33.89 10.20 -20.05
N MET A 514 32.77 9.72 -19.49
CA MET A 514 32.73 9.31 -18.08
C MET A 514 32.95 7.80 -17.92
N SER A 515 34.22 7.46 -17.68
CA SER A 515 34.74 6.11 -17.46
C SER A 515 34.19 5.44 -16.19
N THR A 516 33.80 4.18 -16.36
CA THR A 516 33.10 3.25 -15.46
C THR A 516 33.92 2.67 -14.30
N LYS A 517 34.91 3.39 -13.76
CA LYS A 517 35.74 2.86 -12.64
C LYS A 517 36.04 3.91 -11.57
N GLN A 518 35.01 4.34 -10.83
CA GLN A 518 35.18 4.92 -9.47
C GLN A 518 33.86 5.02 -8.66
N LEU A 519 32.86 4.18 -8.95
CA LEU A 519 31.63 4.06 -8.17
C LEU A 519 31.74 2.90 -7.18
N SER A 520 32.55 3.08 -6.13
CA SER A 520 32.54 2.20 -4.96
C SER A 520 32.83 3.01 -3.70
N SER A 521 31.80 3.65 -3.13
CA SER A 521 31.57 3.85 -1.67
C SER A 521 30.55 4.95 -1.34
N GLU A 522 30.08 5.76 -2.30
CA GLU A 522 28.93 6.64 -2.10
C GLU A 522 27.82 6.23 -3.06
N VAL A 523 26.82 5.51 -2.54
CA VAL A 523 25.60 5.18 -3.29
C VAL A 523 24.86 6.50 -3.51
N GLY A 524 25.07 7.10 -4.68
CA GLY A 524 24.29 8.24 -5.15
C GLY A 524 22.80 7.93 -5.02
N LEU A 525 22.07 8.85 -4.38
CA LEU A 525 20.62 8.76 -4.27
C LEU A 525 20.03 8.62 -5.67
N PRO A 526 19.07 7.71 -5.93
CA PRO A 526 18.29 7.77 -7.15
C PRO A 526 17.66 9.17 -7.26
N GLU A 527 17.74 9.80 -8.44
CA GLU A 527 17.11 11.10 -8.69
C GLU A 527 15.63 11.02 -8.29
N GLN A 528 15.26 11.73 -7.21
CA GLN A 528 13.87 11.71 -6.76
C GLN A 528 12.99 12.46 -7.76
N PRO A 529 11.85 11.87 -8.16
CA PRO A 529 10.88 12.59 -8.98
C PRO A 529 10.20 13.69 -8.16
N SER A 530 10.28 14.90 -8.72
CA SER A 530 9.55 16.15 -8.45
C SER A 530 9.64 16.78 -7.04
N LYS A 531 9.72 18.13 -7.02
CA LYS A 531 9.77 18.99 -5.82
C LYS A 531 8.47 18.96 -4.98
N GLU A 532 7.56 18.02 -5.23
CA GLU A 532 6.15 18.11 -4.81
C GLU A 532 5.64 16.91 -4.00
N GLN A 533 6.45 15.87 -3.77
CA GLN A 533 6.04 14.77 -2.89
C GLN A 533 6.28 15.12 -1.41
N PRO A 534 5.22 15.17 -0.57
CA PRO A 534 5.37 15.31 0.87
C PRO A 534 5.93 14.03 1.50
N LEU A 535 6.85 14.20 2.45
CA LEU A 535 7.31 13.11 3.33
C LEU A 535 6.23 12.74 4.35
N PHE A 536 5.43 13.72 4.76
CA PHE A 536 4.24 13.55 5.59
C PHE A 536 3.39 14.81 5.60
N TYR A 537 2.24 14.74 6.27
CA TYR A 537 1.40 15.89 6.60
C TYR A 537 1.33 16.11 8.11
N VAL A 538 1.04 17.35 8.50
CA VAL A 538 0.62 17.71 9.85
C VAL A 538 -0.86 18.08 9.80
N TYR A 539 -1.68 17.37 10.56
CA TYR A 539 -3.11 17.65 10.59
C TYR A 539 -3.39 19.01 11.26
N SER A 540 -4.50 19.65 10.89
CA SER A 540 -4.78 21.04 11.23
C SER A 540 -5.03 21.31 12.72
N ASP A 541 -5.13 20.26 13.54
CA ASP A 541 -5.26 20.28 15.01
C ASP A 541 -3.91 20.40 15.76
N ILE A 542 -2.79 20.25 15.06
CA ILE A 542 -1.45 20.51 15.59
C ILE A 542 -1.00 21.89 15.09
N LYS A 543 -1.08 22.88 15.98
CA LYS A 543 -0.50 24.21 15.73
C LYS A 543 0.98 24.20 16.08
N PHE A 544 1.80 24.86 15.28
CA PHE A 544 3.23 25.04 15.52
C PHE A 544 3.72 26.34 14.86
N GLU A 545 4.76 26.95 15.41
CA GLU A 545 5.32 28.21 14.89
C GLU A 545 6.41 27.99 13.84
N ASN A 546 7.22 26.95 14.04
CA ASN A 546 8.33 26.57 13.16
C ASN A 546 8.58 25.05 13.28
N MET A 547 9.53 24.53 12.50
CA MET A 547 9.82 23.10 12.46
C MET A 547 10.32 22.56 13.80
N ASP A 548 11.13 23.32 14.54
CA ASP A 548 11.65 22.88 15.85
C ASP A 548 10.51 22.75 16.88
N ASP A 549 9.58 23.70 16.92
CA ASP A 549 8.38 23.62 17.76
C ASP A 549 7.51 22.41 17.39
N LEU A 550 7.31 22.16 16.09
CA LEU A 550 6.58 20.97 15.64
C LEU A 550 7.24 19.68 16.13
N LEU A 551 8.56 19.56 15.97
CA LEU A 551 9.31 18.37 16.37
C LEU A 551 9.26 18.15 17.89
N GLU A 552 9.38 19.21 18.68
CA GLU A 552 9.26 19.12 20.14
C GLU A 552 7.84 18.70 20.56
N LYS A 553 6.80 19.27 19.93
CA LYS A 553 5.42 18.84 20.18
C LYS A 553 5.21 17.37 19.83
N ILE A 554 5.71 16.91 18.67
CA ILE A 554 5.66 15.50 18.28
C ILE A 554 6.37 14.67 19.34
N LYS A 555 7.61 14.98 19.70
CA LYS A 555 8.39 14.22 20.69
C LYS A 555 7.68 14.09 22.04
N GLN A 556 7.09 15.17 22.55
CA GLN A 556 6.35 15.15 23.82
C GLN A 556 5.00 14.42 23.74
N GLY A 557 4.36 14.48 22.56
CA GLY A 557 3.01 13.98 22.33
C GLY A 557 2.93 12.56 21.77
N LEU A 558 4.01 12.06 21.14
CA LEU A 558 4.00 10.86 20.31
C LEU A 558 3.54 9.64 21.10
N THR A 559 2.73 8.80 20.46
CA THR A 559 2.38 7.48 21.00
C THR A 559 2.17 6.44 19.91
N ARG A 560 2.62 5.21 20.18
CA ARG A 560 2.35 4.03 19.34
C ARG A 560 1.06 3.31 19.76
N LYS A 561 0.63 3.48 21.01
CA LYS A 561 -0.51 2.76 21.59
C LYS A 561 -1.83 3.13 20.91
N ARG A 562 -2.65 2.12 20.61
CA ARG A 562 -4.09 2.25 20.42
C ARG A 562 -4.75 2.33 21.79
N LYS A 563 -5.32 3.49 22.12
CA LYS A 563 -6.25 3.61 23.26
C LYS A 563 -7.66 3.31 22.78
N HIS A 564 -8.29 2.31 23.38
CA HIS A 564 -9.73 2.07 23.22
C HIS A 564 -10.52 3.15 23.94
#